data_AF-A0A556C1D4-F1
#
_entry.id   AF-A0A556C1D4-F1
#
_cell.length_a   1.000
_cell.length_b   1.000
_cell.length_c   1.000
_cell.angle_alpha   90.00
_cell.angle_beta   90.00
_cell.angle_gamma   90.00
#
_symmetry.space_group_name_H-M   'P 1'
#
loop_
_entity.id
_entity.type
_entity.pdbx_description
1 polymer ?
#
loop_
_entity_poly.entity_id
_entity_poly.type
_entity_poly.pdbx_seq_one_letter_code
_entity_poly.pdbx_strand_id
1 'polypeptide(L)'
;MPISSRVLGSISRGWNWLEEMLTGRYHATYGLAVTRILIGVTGLGLLLTNFNARHYAFGVGSAWNGEIAEPKSDFPNIWLFSLFHRAVTNPPLFTAMIIGLAILAVVIILGWRTRIVLPFYLVLWVSFIELNDGAGDQGD
;
A
#
# COMPACT_ATOMS: atom_id res chain seq x y z
N MET A 1 -39.44 18.85 16.95
CA MET A 1 -38.92 17.62 16.31
C MET A 1 -37.67 17.21 17.07
N PRO A 2 -37.58 15.99 17.60
CA PRO A 2 -36.51 15.58 18.50
C PRO A 2 -35.19 15.44 17.73
N ILE A 3 -34.08 15.78 18.38
CA ILE A 3 -32.73 15.81 17.78
C ILE A 3 -32.32 14.43 17.23
N SER A 4 -32.81 13.36 17.85
CA SER A 4 -32.61 11.97 17.43
C SER A 4 -33.09 11.67 16.01
N SER A 5 -34.22 12.24 15.56
CA SER A 5 -34.75 11.99 14.22
C SER A 5 -33.95 12.70 13.11
N ARG A 6 -33.26 13.80 13.45
CA ARG A 6 -32.38 14.52 12.52
C ARG A 6 -31.04 13.80 12.33
N VAL A 7 -30.49 13.24 13.40
CA VAL A 7 -29.24 12.47 13.36
C VAL A 7 -29.44 11.19 12.56
N LEU A 8 -30.50 10.42 12.86
CA LEU A 8 -30.82 9.19 12.13
C LEU A 8 -31.10 9.47 10.64
N GLY A 9 -31.80 10.56 10.32
CA GLY A 9 -32.05 10.96 8.93
C GLY A 9 -30.79 11.43 8.18
N SER A 10 -29.80 12.01 8.86
CA SER A 10 -28.52 12.34 8.23
C SER A 10 -27.64 11.12 8.01
N ILE A 11 -27.65 10.17 8.95
CA ILE A 11 -26.93 8.89 8.82
C ILE A 11 -27.53 8.06 7.66
N SER A 12 -28.86 7.94 7.58
CA SER A 12 -29.50 7.18 6.49
C SER A 12 -29.27 7.81 5.11
N ARG A 13 -29.25 9.15 5.03
CA ARG A 13 -28.92 9.85 3.77
C ARG A 13 -27.46 9.66 3.37
N GLY A 14 -26.54 9.67 4.32
CA GLY A 14 -25.13 9.35 4.07
C GLY A 14 -24.95 7.90 3.63
N TRP A 15 -25.69 6.97 4.23
CA TRP A 15 -25.67 5.56 3.88
C TRP A 15 -26.21 5.29 2.47
N ASN A 16 -27.37 5.85 2.12
CA ASN A 16 -27.94 5.70 0.78
C ASN A 16 -27.08 6.38 -0.29
N TRP A 17 -26.47 7.53 0.02
CA TRP A 17 -25.52 8.18 -0.87
C TRP A 17 -24.26 7.34 -1.08
N LEU A 18 -23.72 6.71 -0.02
CA LEU A 18 -22.60 5.76 -0.13
C LEU A 18 -22.98 4.53 -0.96
N GLU A 19 -24.16 3.97 -0.74
CA GLU A 19 -24.64 2.79 -1.46
C GLU A 19 -24.83 3.09 -2.96
N GLU A 20 -25.45 4.23 -3.29
CA GLU A 20 -25.67 4.68 -4.67
C GLU A 20 -24.34 5.07 -5.35
N MET A 21 -23.40 5.64 -4.59
CA MET A 21 -22.02 5.88 -5.05
C MET A 21 -21.26 4.57 -5.31
N LEU A 22 -21.43 3.53 -4.50
CA LEU A 22 -20.69 2.28 -4.67
C LEU A 22 -21.30 1.38 -5.76
N THR A 23 -22.62 1.40 -5.93
CA THR A 23 -23.34 0.48 -6.83
C THR A 23 -23.75 1.11 -8.17
N GLY A 24 -23.72 2.44 -8.31
CA GLY A 24 -24.06 3.15 -9.53
C GLY A 24 -23.01 3.07 -10.65
N ARG A 25 -23.44 2.73 -11.88
CA ARG A 25 -22.58 2.53 -13.09
C ARG A 25 -21.68 3.72 -13.46
N TYR A 26 -22.04 4.95 -13.08
CA TYR A 26 -21.26 6.17 -13.30
C TYR A 26 -20.19 6.41 -12.21
N HIS A 27 -20.42 5.91 -10.99
CA HIS A 27 -19.51 6.09 -9.85
C HIS A 27 -18.46 4.98 -9.70
N ALA A 28 -18.57 3.87 -10.44
CA ALA A 28 -17.49 2.88 -10.53
C ALA A 28 -16.12 3.52 -10.88
N THR A 29 -16.13 4.58 -11.69
CA THR A 29 -14.94 5.37 -12.02
C THR A 29 -14.40 6.19 -10.86
N TYR A 30 -15.28 6.73 -10.01
CA TYR A 30 -14.90 7.46 -8.79
C TYR A 30 -14.39 6.51 -7.71
N GLY A 31 -15.07 5.39 -7.49
CA GLY A 31 -14.61 4.34 -6.57
C GLY A 31 -13.22 3.84 -6.95
N LEU A 32 -12.96 3.59 -8.24
CA LEU A 32 -11.64 3.22 -8.74
C LEU A 32 -10.59 4.31 -8.53
N ALA A 33 -10.95 5.59 -8.67
CA ALA A 33 -10.04 6.69 -8.39
C ALA A 33 -9.71 6.80 -6.89
N VAL A 34 -10.70 6.64 -6.03
CA VAL A 34 -10.53 6.67 -4.57
C VAL A 34 -9.66 5.52 -4.09
N THR A 35 -9.95 4.27 -4.48
CA THR A 35 -9.16 3.10 -4.07
C THR A 35 -7.70 3.23 -4.49
N ARG A 36 -7.46 3.72 -5.71
CA ARG A 36 -6.13 4.01 -6.22
C ARG A 36 -5.38 5.05 -5.37
N ILE A 37 -6.04 6.15 -5.02
CA ILE A 37 -5.46 7.19 -4.17
C ILE A 37 -5.17 6.62 -2.78
N LEU A 38 -6.10 5.89 -2.17
CA LEU A 38 -5.93 5.29 -0.84
C LEU A 38 -4.74 4.32 -0.80
N ILE A 39 -4.64 3.41 -1.77
CA ILE A 39 -3.53 2.46 -1.87
C ILE A 39 -2.20 3.21 -2.05
N GLY A 40 -2.16 4.19 -2.97
CA GLY A 40 -0.96 4.98 -3.20
C GLY A 40 -0.54 5.82 -1.99
N VAL A 41 -1.47 6.45 -1.28
CA VAL A 41 -1.21 7.24 -0.07
C VAL A 41 -0.75 6.34 1.07
N THR A 42 -1.36 5.17 1.25
CA THR A 42 -0.95 4.19 2.26
C THR A 42 0.49 3.77 2.02
N GLY A 43 0.82 3.39 0.78
CA GLY A 43 2.19 2.99 0.47
C GLY A 43 3.19 4.12 0.56
N LEU A 44 2.85 5.33 0.11
CA LEU A 44 3.72 6.49 0.26
C LEU A 44 3.92 6.86 1.73
N GLY A 45 2.86 6.82 2.54
CA GLY A 45 2.91 7.06 3.98
C GLY A 45 3.83 6.09 4.70
N LEU A 46 3.71 4.79 4.41
CA LEU A 46 4.59 3.76 4.98
C LEU A 46 6.06 4.01 4.63
N LEU A 47 6.35 4.33 3.37
CA LEU A 47 7.72 4.61 2.92
C LEU A 47 8.29 5.89 3.54
N LEU A 48 7.51 6.97 3.62
CA LEU A 48 7.98 8.25 4.15
C LEU A 48 8.22 8.20 5.67
N THR A 49 7.30 7.59 6.42
CA THR A 49 7.43 7.43 7.87
C THR A 49 8.62 6.57 8.26
N ASN A 50 8.93 5.55 7.45
CA ASN A 50 10.07 4.66 7.69
C ASN A 50 11.34 5.06 6.92
N PHE A 51 11.35 6.15 6.14
CA PHE A 51 12.45 6.43 5.23
C PHE A 51 13.80 6.60 5.95
N ASN A 52 13.79 7.25 7.12
CA ASN A 52 14.99 7.44 7.93
C ASN A 52 15.48 6.12 8.53
N ALA A 53 14.55 5.32 9.07
CA ALA A 53 14.84 4.02 9.68
C ALA A 53 14.81 2.84 8.69
N ARG A 54 14.77 3.08 7.37
CA ARG A 54 14.46 2.06 6.35
C ARG A 54 15.36 0.83 6.41
N HIS A 55 16.65 1.02 6.68
CA HIS A 55 17.60 -0.08 6.76
C HIS A 55 17.47 -0.88 8.05
N TYR A 56 16.98 -0.24 9.12
CA TYR A 56 16.73 -0.91 10.39
C TYR A 56 15.40 -1.65 10.40
N ALA A 57 14.35 -1.06 9.83
CA ALA A 57 13.01 -1.64 9.81
C ALA A 57 12.85 -2.73 8.74
N PHE A 58 13.41 -2.51 7.53
CA PHE A 58 13.18 -3.38 6.37
C PHE A 58 14.48 -3.87 5.71
N GLY A 59 15.59 -3.13 5.83
CA GLY A 59 16.86 -3.51 5.19
C GLY A 59 17.72 -4.45 6.04
N VAL A 60 19.02 -4.52 5.73
CA VAL A 60 20.03 -5.33 6.45
C VAL A 60 20.01 -5.22 7.98
N GLY A 61 19.61 -4.07 8.53
CA GLY A 61 19.52 -3.85 9.97
C GLY A 61 18.34 -4.56 10.63
N SER A 62 17.39 -5.08 9.86
CA SER A 62 16.29 -5.93 10.35
C SER A 62 16.69 -7.40 10.48
N ALA A 63 17.88 -7.81 10.05
CA ALA A 63 18.32 -9.22 10.01
C ALA A 63 18.19 -9.99 11.33
N TRP A 64 18.13 -9.29 12.48
CA TRP A 64 17.90 -9.89 13.79
C TRP A 64 16.52 -10.54 13.93
N ASN A 65 15.53 -10.16 13.11
CA ASN A 65 14.20 -10.75 13.10
C ASN A 65 14.15 -12.13 12.40
N GLY A 66 15.22 -12.53 11.70
CA GLY A 66 15.30 -13.79 10.97
C GLY A 66 14.59 -13.82 9.61
N GLU A 67 13.70 -12.86 9.31
CA GLU A 67 12.82 -12.91 8.13
C GLU A 67 13.55 -12.65 6.79
N ILE A 68 14.74 -12.05 6.84
CA ILE A 68 15.62 -11.96 5.66
C ILE A 68 16.18 -13.34 5.27
N ALA A 69 16.46 -14.21 6.25
CA ALA A 69 17.05 -15.52 6.01
C ALA A 69 15.98 -16.60 5.85
N GLU A 70 14.92 -16.54 6.65
CA GLU A 70 13.80 -17.46 6.67
C GLU A 70 12.49 -16.65 6.69
N PRO A 71 12.01 -16.20 5.51
CA PRO A 71 10.79 -15.43 5.42
C PRO A 71 9.60 -16.24 5.91
N LYS A 72 8.70 -15.62 6.69
CA LYS A 72 7.42 -16.24 7.07
C LYS A 72 6.47 -16.35 5.88
N SER A 73 6.56 -15.39 4.97
CA SER A 73 5.77 -15.33 3.75
C SER A 73 6.38 -16.17 2.64
N ASP A 74 5.54 -16.80 1.81
CA ASP A 74 5.97 -17.51 0.60
C ASP A 74 6.21 -16.55 -0.58
N PHE A 75 5.78 -15.29 -0.50
CA PHE A 75 5.90 -14.32 -1.60
C PHE A 75 7.35 -14.06 -2.04
N PRO A 76 8.36 -13.99 -1.15
CA PRO A 76 9.78 -13.90 -1.54
C PRO A 76 10.28 -15.06 -2.41
N ASN A 77 9.65 -16.24 -2.34
CA ASN A 77 10.00 -17.39 -3.18
C ASN A 77 9.40 -17.30 -4.60
N ILE A 78 8.40 -16.42 -4.81
CA ILE A 78 7.78 -16.19 -6.11
C ILE A 78 8.60 -15.14 -6.87
N TRP A 79 9.08 -15.49 -8.07
CA TRP A 79 10.00 -14.62 -8.85
C TRP A 79 9.50 -13.18 -8.99
N LEU A 80 8.20 -12.99 -9.19
CA LEU A 80 7.57 -11.69 -9.39
C LEU A 80 7.65 -10.82 -8.12
N PHE A 81 7.39 -11.40 -6.94
CA PHE A 81 7.35 -10.69 -5.65
C PHE A 81 8.67 -10.77 -4.87
N SER A 82 9.71 -11.38 -5.44
CA SER A 82 11.04 -11.54 -4.82
C SER A 82 11.97 -10.32 -4.95
N LEU A 83 11.56 -9.24 -5.63
CA LEU A 83 12.44 -8.13 -6.01
C LEU A 83 13.09 -7.41 -4.82
N PHE A 84 12.32 -6.97 -3.83
CA PHE A 84 12.84 -6.31 -2.64
C PHE A 84 13.66 -7.27 -1.77
N HIS A 85 13.23 -8.54 -1.68
CA HIS A 85 13.97 -9.57 -0.95
C HIS A 85 15.38 -9.79 -1.53
N ARG A 86 15.52 -9.79 -2.86
CA ARG A 86 16.85 -9.86 -3.51
C ARG A 86 17.71 -8.61 -3.29
N ALA A 87 17.08 -7.45 -3.12
CA ALA A 87 17.78 -6.18 -2.93
C ALA A 87 18.10 -5.86 -1.47
N VAL A 88 17.50 -6.56 -0.51
CA VAL A 88 17.57 -6.23 0.92
C VAL A 88 18.99 -6.21 1.48
N THR A 89 19.87 -7.06 0.93
CA THR A 89 21.29 -7.17 1.30
C THR A 89 22.19 -6.14 0.63
N ASN A 90 21.65 -5.32 -0.29
CA ASN A 90 22.37 -4.29 -1.01
C ASN A 90 21.78 -2.89 -0.68
N PRO A 91 22.30 -2.17 0.34
CA PRO A 91 21.72 -0.91 0.82
C PRO A 91 21.48 0.18 -0.24
N PRO A 92 22.41 0.47 -1.18
CA PRO A 92 22.15 1.47 -2.20
C PRO A 92 21.04 1.03 -3.17
N LEU A 93 21.02 -0.25 -3.58
CA LEU A 93 19.95 -0.78 -4.43
C LEU A 93 18.60 -0.75 -3.73
N PHE A 94 18.56 -1.17 -2.46
CA PHE A 94 17.36 -1.12 -1.63
C PHE A 94 16.78 0.29 -1.52
N THR A 95 17.64 1.27 -1.27
CA THR A 95 17.22 2.69 -1.20
C THR A 95 16.69 3.17 -2.56
N ALA A 96 17.35 2.82 -3.66
CA ALA A 96 16.89 3.16 -5.00
C ALA A 96 15.52 2.54 -5.30
N MET A 97 15.27 1.30 -4.88
CA MET A 97 13.98 0.64 -5.04
C MET A 97 12.87 1.26 -4.18
N ILE A 98 13.17 1.66 -2.94
CA ILE A 98 12.24 2.44 -2.10
C ILE A 98 11.85 3.74 -2.78
N ILE A 99 12.83 4.49 -3.34
CA ILE A 99 12.56 5.74 -4.06
C ILE A 99 11.73 5.46 -5.32
N GLY A 100 12.05 4.40 -6.07
CA GLY A 100 11.28 3.97 -7.23
C GLY A 100 9.83 3.63 -6.89
N LEU A 101 9.60 2.90 -5.80
CA LEU A 101 8.25 2.57 -5.31
C LEU A 101 7.49 3.83 -4.85
N ALA A 102 8.17 4.78 -4.20
CA ALA A 102 7.57 6.07 -3.83
C ALA A 102 7.16 6.88 -5.07
N ILE A 103 7.98 6.91 -6.12
CA ILE A 103 7.64 7.55 -7.39
C ILE A 103 6.41 6.87 -8.02
N LEU A 104 6.37 5.54 -8.05
CA LEU A 104 5.21 4.79 -8.56
C LEU A 104 3.95 5.09 -7.75
N ALA A 105 4.06 5.20 -6.42
CA ALA A 105 2.95 5.58 -5.55
C ALA A 105 2.39 6.97 -5.95
N VAL A 106 3.26 7.97 -6.12
CA VAL A 106 2.87 9.31 -6.58
C VAL A 106 2.19 9.27 -7.95
N VAL A 107 2.78 8.53 -8.90
CA VAL A 107 2.21 8.36 -10.25
C VAL A 107 0.81 7.75 -10.20
N ILE A 108 0.62 6.73 -9.35
CA ILE A 108 -0.66 6.07 -9.12
C ILE A 108 -1.65 7.04 -8.48
N ILE A 109 -1.27 7.82 -7.47
CA ILE A 109 -2.14 8.85 -6.86
C ILE A 109 -2.63 9.83 -7.94
N LEU A 110 -1.70 10.36 -8.75
CA LEU A 110 -2.00 11.30 -9.85
C LEU A 110 -2.83 10.67 -10.98
N GLY A 111 -2.90 9.35 -11.06
CA GLY A 111 -3.71 8.65 -12.05
C GLY A 111 -3.09 8.61 -13.45
N TRP A 112 -1.78 8.77 -13.58
CA TRP A 112 -1.12 8.72 -14.88
C TRP A 112 -0.95 7.26 -15.34
N ARG A 113 -1.47 6.95 -16.53
CA ARG A 113 -1.38 5.63 -17.20
C ARG A 113 -1.60 4.42 -16.26
N THR A 114 -2.60 4.51 -15.38
CA THR A 114 -2.84 3.54 -14.30
C THR A 114 -2.92 2.09 -14.77
N ARG A 115 -3.50 1.81 -15.94
CA ARG A 115 -3.56 0.45 -16.52
C ARG A 115 -2.18 -0.20 -16.67
N ILE A 116 -1.15 0.59 -16.93
CA ILE A 116 0.23 0.13 -17.10
C ILE A 116 0.97 0.19 -15.77
N VAL A 117 0.84 1.29 -15.04
CA VAL A 117 1.63 1.53 -13.82
C VAL A 117 1.19 0.64 -12.66
N LEU A 118 -0.11 0.34 -12.55
CA LEU A 118 -0.68 -0.36 -11.40
C LEU A 118 -0.15 -1.79 -11.23
N PRO A 119 0.01 -2.61 -12.29
CA PRO A 119 0.74 -3.88 -12.18
C PRO A 119 2.14 -3.74 -11.61
N PHE A 120 2.96 -2.78 -12.08
CA PHE A 120 4.32 -2.58 -11.55
C PHE A 120 4.32 -2.12 -10.09
N TYR A 121 3.43 -1.19 -9.77
CA TYR A 121 3.24 -0.73 -8.40
C TYR A 121 2.83 -1.88 -7.49
N LEU A 122 1.84 -2.70 -7.87
CA LEU A 122 1.40 -3.85 -7.07
C LEU A 122 2.52 -4.86 -6.85
N VAL A 123 3.28 -5.19 -7.90
CA VAL A 123 4.40 -6.14 -7.78
C VAL A 123 5.45 -5.64 -6.80
N LEU A 124 5.88 -4.38 -6.92
CA LEU A 124 6.87 -3.80 -6.02
C LEU A 124 6.31 -3.55 -4.62
N TRP A 125 5.02 -3.20 -4.50
CA TRP A 125 4.32 -2.99 -3.24
C TRP A 125 4.24 -4.29 -2.44
N VAL A 126 3.72 -5.36 -3.04
CA VAL A 126 3.63 -6.69 -2.39
C VAL A 126 5.04 -7.18 -2.04
N SER A 127 6.00 -7.03 -2.96
CA SER A 127 7.39 -7.41 -2.68
C SER A 127 7.99 -6.67 -1.48
N PHE A 128 7.59 -5.42 -1.23
CA PHE A 128 8.08 -4.62 -0.12
C PHE A 128 7.42 -4.95 1.21
N ILE A 129 6.08 -5.04 1.27
CA ILE A 129 5.35 -5.28 2.53
C ILE A 129 5.62 -6.68 3.09
N GLU A 130 5.83 -7.66 2.21
CA GLU A 130 6.12 -9.06 2.56
C GLU A 130 7.59 -9.29 2.98
N LEU A 131 8.38 -8.23 3.05
CA LEU A 131 9.80 -8.30 3.44
C LEU A 131 9.98 -8.39 4.96
N ASN A 132 9.07 -7.78 5.70
CA ASN A 132 9.01 -7.84 7.15
C ASN A 132 7.53 -7.91 7.54
N ASP A 133 7.08 -9.12 7.80
CA ASP A 133 5.71 -9.45 8.12
C ASP A 133 5.27 -8.70 9.38
N GLY A 134 6.13 -8.59 10.41
CA GLY A 134 5.81 -7.81 11.63
C GLY A 134 5.75 -6.29 11.44
N ALA A 135 6.26 -5.74 10.34
CA ALA A 135 6.11 -4.31 10.00
C ALA A 135 4.96 -4.06 9.01
N GLY A 136 4.57 -5.10 8.25
CA GLY A 136 3.44 -5.10 7.33
C GLY A 136 2.11 -5.48 8.00
N ASP A 137 2.15 -6.40 8.97
CA ASP A 137 1.04 -6.86 9.79
C ASP A 137 0.83 -5.90 10.97
N GLN A 138 0.04 -4.87 10.73
CA GLN A 138 -0.32 -3.86 11.73
C GLN A 138 -1.71 -4.16 12.34
N GLY A 139 -2.20 -5.39 12.19
CA GLY A 139 -3.58 -5.78 12.50
C GLY A 139 -3.77 -6.72 13.70
N ASP A 140 -2.70 -7.31 14.25
CA ASP A 140 -2.74 -8.26 15.37
C ASP A 140 -1.95 -7.77 16.60
#